data_AF-A0A9D2BUX2-F1
#
_entry.id   AF-A0A9D2BUX2-F1
#
_cell.length_a   1.000
_cell.length_b   1.000
_cell.length_c   1.000
_cell.angle_alpha   90.00
_cell.angle_beta   90.00
_cell.angle_gamma   90.00
#
_symmetry.space_group_name_H-M   'P 1'
#
loop_
_entity.id
_entity.type
_entity.pdbx_description
1 polymer ?
#
loop_
_entity_poly.entity_id
_entity_poly.type
_entity_poly.pdbx_seq_one_letter_code
_entity_poly.pdbx_strand_id
1 'polypeptide(L)' 'MSRTEKEQRAMQSELQAALQAMRANEAAFEEVQDPVCIEQLTYQHAALMCRCRALLRALRAAGADP' A
#
# COMPACT_ATOMS: atom_id res chain seq x y z
N MET A 1 -14.21 -19.42 -10.19
CA MET A 1 -13.40 -18.19 -10.30
C MET A 1 -12.45 -18.31 -11.46
N SER A 2 -12.52 -17.38 -12.40
CA SER A 2 -11.57 -17.24 -13.52
C SER A 2 -10.18 -16.84 -13.00
N ARG A 3 -9.15 -17.02 -13.83
CA ARG A 3 -7.78 -16.59 -13.50
C ARG A 3 -7.73 -15.08 -13.23
N THR A 4 -8.43 -14.30 -14.05
CA THR A 4 -8.52 -12.84 -13.94
C THR A 4 -9.16 -12.40 -12.62
N GLU A 5 -10.25 -13.05 -12.19
CA GLU A 5 -10.91 -12.75 -10.91
C GLU A 5 -10.00 -13.06 -9.70
N LYS A 6 -9.19 -14.12 -9.78
CA LYS A 6 -8.22 -14.44 -8.73
C LYS A 6 -7.11 -13.40 -8.65
N GLU A 7 -6.60 -12.96 -9.79
CA GLU A 7 -5.58 -11.92 -9.89
C GLU A 7 -6.11 -10.56 -9.39
N GLN A 8 -7.35 -10.19 -9.75
CA GLN A 8 -8.02 -9.00 -9.21
C GLN A 8 -8.17 -9.06 -7.69
N ARG A 9 -8.66 -10.19 -7.15
CA ARG A 9 -8.82 -10.36 -5.70
C ARG A 9 -7.48 -10.29 -4.96
N ALA A 10 -6.42 -10.85 -5.55
CA ALA A 10 -5.08 -10.75 -4.99
C ALA A 10 -4.58 -9.30 -4.96
N MET A 11 -4.78 -8.53 -6.05
CA MET A 11 -4.44 -7.11 -6.10
C MET A 11 -5.24 -6.26 -5.11
N GLN A 12 -6.54 -6.54 -4.92
CA GLN A 12 -7.36 -5.87 -3.91
C GLN A 12 -6.87 -6.18 -2.49
N SER A 13 -6.59 -7.46 -2.20
CA SER A 13 -6.04 -7.87 -0.90
C SER A 13 -4.70 -7.20 -0.63
N GLU A 14 -3.86 -7.07 -1.65
CA GLU A 14 -2.56 -6.41 -1.52
C GLU A 14 -2.72 -4.90 -1.31
N LEU A 15 -3.66 -4.26 -2.00
CA LEU A 15 -3.95 -2.84 -1.82
C LEU A 15 -4.42 -2.57 -0.38
N GLN A 16 -5.31 -3.42 0.14
CA GLN A 16 -5.78 -3.31 1.52
C GLN A 16 -4.64 -3.46 2.53
N ALA A 17 -3.74 -4.43 2.31
CA ALA A 17 -2.56 -4.61 3.14
C ALA A 17 -1.61 -3.41 3.09
N ALA A 18 -1.35 -2.85 1.90
CA ALA A 18 -0.51 -1.66 1.74
C ALA A 18 -1.11 -0.44 2.45
N LEU A 19 -2.43 -0.25 2.40
CA LEU A 19 -3.12 0.82 3.13
C LEU A 19 -3.07 0.62 4.65
N GLN A 20 -3.16 -0.63 5.13
CA GLN A 20 -2.98 -0.94 6.56
C GLN A 20 -1.55 -0.65 7.02
N ALA A 21 -0.55 -1.07 6.25
CA ALA A 21 0.85 -0.78 6.53
C ALA A 21 1.14 0.73 6.54
N MET A 22 0.49 1.50 5.66
CA MET A 22 0.64 2.95 5.61
C MET A 22 0.11 3.61 6.89
N ARG A 23 -1.07 3.21 7.37
CA ARG A 23 -1.61 3.69 8.67
C ARG A 23 -0.72 3.31 9.85
N ALA A 24 -0.16 2.10 9.84
CA ALA A 24 0.78 1.67 10.89
C ALA A 24 2.09 2.48 10.86
N ASN A 25 2.58 2.79 9.66
CA ASN A 25 3.77 3.63 9.48
C ASN A 25 3.50 5.08 9.94
N GLU A 26 2.34 5.65 9.63
CA GLU A 26 1.91 6.97 10.13
C GLU A 26 1.85 7.00 11.66
N ALA A 27 1.25 5.98 12.30
CA ALA A 27 1.22 5.88 13.76
C ALA A 27 2.63 5.77 14.36
N ALA A 28 3.52 4.95 13.78
CA ALA A 28 4.90 4.83 14.23
C ALA A 28 5.69 6.15 14.05
N PHE A 29 5.36 6.93 13.02
CA PHE A 29 5.98 8.23 12.76
C PHE A 29 5.60 9.25 13.83
N GLU A 30 4.37 9.21 14.35
CA GLU A 30 3.92 10.08 15.44
C GLU A 30 4.61 9.78 16.78
N GLU A 31 5.01 8.53 17.02
CA GLU A 31 5.61 8.09 18.29
C GLU A 31 7.13 8.23 18.34
N VAL A 32 7.81 8.28 17.18
CA VAL A 32 9.26 8.25 17.12
C VAL A 32 9.90 9.65 17.18
N GLN A 33 10.97 9.77 17.94
CA GLN A 33 11.78 11.01 18.04
C GLN A 33 13.19 10.84 17.45
N ASP A 34 13.58 9.60 17.18
CA ASP A 34 14.90 9.28 16.62
C ASP A 34 14.98 9.70 15.14
N PRO A 35 15.94 10.57 14.75
CA PRO A 35 16.04 11.06 13.38
C PRO A 35 16.27 9.98 12.31
N VAL A 36 16.97 8.90 12.64
CA VAL A 36 17.22 7.80 11.69
C VAL A 36 15.93 7.03 11.45
N CYS A 37 15.17 6.77 12.51
CA CYS A 37 13.85 6.16 12.39
C CYS A 37 12.87 7.05 11.60
N ILE A 38 12.88 8.37 11.81
CA ILE A 38 12.05 9.33 11.04
C ILE A 38 12.37 9.24 9.55
N GLU A 39 13.65 9.25 9.17
CA GLU A 39 14.08 9.12 7.78
C GLU A 39 13.64 7.78 7.18
N GLN A 40 13.85 6.69 7.91
CA GLN A 40 13.42 5.36 7.48
C GLN A 40 11.91 5.27 7.26
N LEU A 41 11.12 5.75 8.22
CA LEU A 41 9.66 5.75 8.13
C LEU A 41 9.17 6.61 6.96
N THR A 42 9.83 7.74 6.69
CA THR A 42 9.55 8.60 5.53
C THR A 42 9.73 7.84 4.21
N TYR A 43 10.86 7.13 4.05
CA TYR A 43 11.10 6.33 2.84
C TYR A 43 10.13 5.15 2.73
N GLN A 44 9.80 4.49 3.84
CA GLN A 44 8.78 3.44 3.87
C GLN A 44 7.41 3.96 3.44
N HIS A 45 7.00 5.12 3.94
CA HIS A 45 5.75 5.76 3.55
C HIS A 45 5.69 6.04 2.04
N ALA A 46 6.77 6.61 1.49
CA ALA A 46 6.88 6.88 0.05
C ALA A 46 6.78 5.58 -0.79
N ALA A 47 7.44 4.51 -0.34
CA ALA A 47 7.36 3.20 -1.01
C ALA A 47 5.93 2.62 -0.99
N LEU A 48 5.24 2.70 0.15
CA LEU A 48 3.84 2.28 0.30
C LEU A 48 2.91 3.08 -0.61
N MET A 49 3.07 4.41 -0.65
CA MET A 49 2.32 5.29 -1.56
C MET A 49 2.53 4.92 -3.03
N CYS A 50 3.78 4.63 -3.43
CA CYS A 50 4.09 4.14 -4.77
C CYS A 50 3.40 2.81 -5.06
N ARG A 51 3.42 1.86 -4.11
CA ARG A 51 2.77 0.55 -4.28
C ARG A 51 1.26 0.68 -4.41
N CYS A 52 0.61 1.47 -3.55
CA CYS A 52 -0.83 1.76 -3.63
C CYS A 52 -1.21 2.35 -5.00
N ARG A 53 -0.46 3.33 -5.50
CA ARG A 53 -0.70 3.93 -6.82
C ARG A 53 -0.56 2.90 -7.95
N ALA A 54 0.41 2.00 -7.88
CA ALA A 54 0.59 0.94 -8.88
C ALA A 54 -0.59 -0.05 -8.88
N LEU A 55 -1.01 -0.51 -7.70
CA LEU A 55 -2.14 -1.44 -7.54
C LEU A 55 -3.47 -0.81 -7.99
N LEU A 56 -3.73 0.43 -7.62
CA LEU A 56 -4.92 1.17 -8.07
C LEU A 56 -4.97 1.30 -9.60
N ARG A 57 -3.83 1.59 -10.24
CA ARG A 57 -3.74 1.64 -11.71
C ARG A 57 -4.02 0.27 -12.33
N ALA A 58 -3.46 -0.79 -11.76
CA ALA A 58 -3.66 -2.15 -12.26
C ALA A 58 -5.12 -2.61 -12.12
N LEU A 59 -5.77 -2.33 -10.98
CA LEU A 59 -7.17 -2.66 -10.74
C LEU A 59 -8.11 -1.93 -11.71
N ARG A 60 -7.90 -0.63 -11.91
CA ARG A 60 -8.66 0.16 -12.90
C ARG A 60 -8.47 -0.36 -14.32
N ALA A 61 -7.24 -0.70 -14.72
CA ALA A 61 -6.96 -1.29 -16.02
C ALA A 61 -7.62 -2.66 -16.20
N ALA A 62 -7.80 -3.42 -15.12
CA ALA A 62 -8.50 -4.69 -15.10
C ALA A 62 -10.03 -4.56 -15.05
N GLY A 63 -10.58 -3.33 -15.08
CA GLY A 63 -12.03 -3.09 -14.98
C GLY A 63 -12.62 -3.41 -13.61
N ALA A 64 -11.78 -3.56 -12.58
CA ALA A 64 -12.21 -3.72 -11.20
C ALA A 64 -12.38 -2.33 -10.57
N ASP A 65 -13.49 -2.13 -9.86
CA ASP A 65 -13.65 -0.97 -8.98
C ASP A 65 -12.77 -1.22 -7.73
N PRO A 66 -11.80 -0.34 -7.42
CA PRO A 66 -10.88 -0.52 -6.30
C PRO A 66 -11.54 -0.38 -4.93
#